data_AF-A0A2N3A9Z4-F1
#
_entry.id   AF-A0A2N3A9Z4-F1
#
_cell.length_a   1.000
_cell.length_b   1.000
_cell.length_c   1.000
_cell.angle_alpha   90.00
_cell.angle_beta   90.00
_cell.angle_gamma   90.00
#
_symmetry.space_group_name_H-M   'P 1'
#
loop_
_entity.id
_entity.type
_entity.pdbx_description
1 polymer ?
#
loop_
_entity_poly.entity_id
_entity_poly.type
_entity_poly.pdbx_seq_one_letter_code
_entity_poly.pdbx_strand_id
1 'polypeptide(L)' 'FVPLFVPDKREVKEIIELKVTDLLFKENLQNRTIQLSSNSRIQAPCFIFDKNIVWGATALILNELRYLLNEFNTVR' A
#
# COMPACT_ATOMS: atom_id res chain seq x y z
N PHE A 1 17.79 -19.13 -6.47
CA PHE A 1 18.13 -17.81 -7.03
C PHE A 1 17.17 -16.80 -6.41
N VAL A 2 17.67 -15.75 -5.75
CA VAL A 2 16.85 -14.68 -5.17
C VAL A 2 17.11 -13.42 -6.01
N PRO A 3 16.08 -12.75 -6.54
CA PRO A 3 16.29 -11.54 -7.34
C PRO A 3 16.93 -10.44 -6.49
N LEU A 4 17.88 -9.70 -7.09
CA LEU A 4 18.46 -8.51 -6.50
C LEU A 4 17.64 -7.30 -6.91
N PHE A 5 17.04 -6.60 -5.94
CA PHE A 5 16.28 -5.38 -6.20
C PHE A 5 17.24 -4.18 -6.17
N VAL A 6 17.76 -3.80 -7.34
CA VAL A 6 18.67 -2.65 -7.51
C VAL A 6 17.91 -1.49 -8.17
N PRO A 7 17.65 -0.37 -7.48
CA PRO A 7 16.88 0.73 -8.05
C PRO A 7 17.71 1.56 -9.04
N ASP A 8 17.14 1.88 -10.20
CA ASP A 8 17.67 2.96 -11.06
C ASP A 8 17.26 4.31 -10.46
N LYS A 9 18.24 5.07 -9.98
CA LYS A 9 18.03 6.36 -9.30
C LYS A 9 17.31 7.41 -10.16
N ARG A 10 17.24 7.22 -11.48
CA ARG A 10 16.52 8.13 -12.41
C ARG A 10 15.00 7.96 -12.31
N GLU A 11 14.53 6.75 -12.03
CA GLU A 11 13.09 6.41 -12.05
C GLU A 11 12.57 5.96 -10.69
N VAL A 12 13.42 5.33 -9.87
CA VAL A 12 13.05 4.71 -8.60
C VAL A 12 13.73 5.43 -7.44
N LYS A 13 12.94 6.14 -6.65
CA LYS A 13 13.41 6.86 -5.46
C LYS A 13 13.81 5.92 -4.32
N GLU A 14 12.98 4.91 -4.05
CA GLU A 14 13.17 3.97 -2.95
C GLU A 14 12.45 2.65 -3.23
N ILE A 15 12.92 1.58 -2.58
CA ILE A 15 12.23 0.28 -2.54
C ILE A 15 11.63 0.17 -1.15
N ILE A 16 10.32 -0.06 -1.09
CA ILE A 16 9.58 -0.21 0.16
C ILE A 16 9.27 -1.69 0.33
N GLU A 17 9.83 -2.31 1.37
CA GLU A 17 9.49 -3.67 1.77
C GLU A 17 8.44 -3.63 2.88
N LEU A 18 7.48 -4.54 2.82
CA LEU A 18 6.41 -4.67 3.81
C LEU A 18 6.10 -6.15 4.02
N LYS A 19 5.66 -6.53 5.22
CA LYS A 19 5.22 -7.90 5.46
C LYS A 19 3.81 -8.06 4.89
N VAL A 20 3.52 -9.21 4.28
CA VAL A 20 2.16 -9.52 3.80
C VAL A 20 1.12 -9.42 4.92
N THR A 21 1.50 -9.78 6.15
CA THR A 21 0.65 -9.64 7.35
C THR A 21 0.25 -8.20 7.63
N ASP A 22 1.04 -7.21 7.21
CA ASP A 22 0.76 -5.79 7.45
C ASP A 22 -0.49 -5.32 6.68
N LEU A 23 -0.87 -6.03 5.62
CA LEU A 23 -2.12 -5.81 4.90
C LEU A 23 -3.35 -6.20 5.74
N LEU A 24 -3.20 -7.06 6.73
CA LEU A 24 -4.32 -7.60 7.52
C LEU A 24 -4.67 -6.72 8.73
N PHE A 25 -3.71 -5.93 9.22
CA PHE A 25 -3.93 -5.04 10.36
C PHE A 25 -4.81 -3.85 9.98
N LYS A 26 -5.96 -3.73 10.64
CA LYS A 26 -6.93 -2.66 10.38
C LYS A 26 -6.35 -1.28 10.70
N GLU A 27 -5.42 -1.18 11.64
CA GLU A 27 -4.75 0.09 11.99
C GLU A 27 -3.98 0.71 10.81
N ASN A 28 -3.54 -0.10 9.84
CA ASN A 28 -2.83 0.38 8.67
C ASN A 28 -3.77 0.97 7.62
N LEU A 29 -5.10 0.78 7.73
CA LEU A 29 -6.08 1.33 6.80
C LEU A 29 -6.73 2.58 7.38
N GLN A 30 -6.46 3.74 6.80
CA GLN A 30 -6.92 5.04 7.31
C GLN A 30 -7.37 5.96 6.17
N ASN A 31 -8.42 6.74 6.40
CA ASN A 31 -8.76 7.84 5.50
C ASN A 31 -7.80 9.01 5.73
N ARG A 32 -7.17 9.50 4.66
CA ARG A 32 -6.25 10.65 4.70
C ARG A 32 -6.64 11.69 3.66
N THR A 33 -6.31 12.95 3.98
CA THR A 33 -6.39 14.06 3.02
C THR A 33 -5.19 13.99 2.11
N ILE A 34 -5.42 13.77 0.81
CA ILE A 34 -4.39 13.74 -0.21
C ILE A 34 -4.44 15.06 -0.99
N GLN A 35 -3.27 15.70 -1.09
CA GLN A 35 -3.09 16.87 -1.93
C GLN A 35 -2.75 16.41 -3.35
N LEU A 36 -3.60 16.76 -4.31
CA LEU A 36 -3.35 16.49 -5.73
C LEU A 36 -2.48 17.61 -6.34
N SER A 37 -1.82 17.28 -7.45
CA SER A 37 -1.02 18.25 -8.24
C SER A 37 -1.85 19.41 -8.78
N SER A 38 -3.17 19.23 -8.92
CA SER A 38 -4.14 20.24 -9.32
C SER A 38 -4.50 21.24 -8.20
N ASN A 39 -3.78 21.25 -7.09
CA ASN A 39 -4.07 22.02 -5.87
C ASN A 39 -5.41 21.67 -5.17
N SER A 40 -6.14 20.67 -5.64
CA SER A 40 -7.33 20.15 -4.95
C SER A 40 -6.95 19.13 -3.87
N ARG A 41 -7.85 18.95 -2.90
CA ARG A 41 -7.72 17.97 -1.81
C ARG A 41 -8.84 16.96 -1.90
N ILE A 42 -8.51 15.69 -1.71
CA ILE A 42 -9.48 14.60 -1.64
C ILE A 42 -9.31 13.83 -0.34
N GLN A 43 -10.39 13.28 0.18
CA GLN A 43 -10.35 12.25 1.21
C GLN A 43 -10.31 10.89 0.53
N ALA A 44 -9.28 10.10 0.79
CA ALA A 44 -9.13 8.77 0.21
C ALA A 44 -8.72 7.74 1.26
N PRO A 45 -9.19 6.47 1.13
CA PRO A 45 -8.66 5.38 1.91
C PRO A 45 -7.21 5.12 1.50
N CYS A 46 -6.34 4.99 2.49
CA CYS A 46 -4.91 4.80 2.30
C CYS A 46 -4.43 3.67 3.20
N PHE A 47 -3.41 2.95 2.72
CA PHE A 47 -2.57 2.15 3.59
C PHE A 47 -1.42 3.00 4.13
N ILE A 48 -1.17 2.89 5.42
CA ILE A 48 -0.05 3.52 6.12
C ILE A 48 0.92 2.41 6.51
N PHE A 49 2.09 2.38 5.87
CA PHE A 49 3.17 1.47 6.23
C PHE A 49 4.36 2.30 6.70
N ASP A 50 4.66 2.24 7.99
CA ASP A 50 5.59 3.13 8.67
C ASP A 50 5.27 4.62 8.39
N LYS A 51 6.09 5.27 7.57
CA LYS A 51 5.96 6.68 7.15
C LYS A 51 5.39 6.83 5.74
N ASN A 52 5.12 5.73 5.06
CA ASN A 52 4.69 5.72 3.65
C ASN A 52 3.16 5.67 3.56
N ILE A 53 2.61 6.54 2.73
CA ILE A 53 1.18 6.61 2.44
C ILE A 53 0.95 6.02 1.05
N VAL A 54 0.34 4.84 1.00
CA VAL A 54 -0.04 4.17 -0.26
C VAL A 54 -1.52 4.43 -0.51
N TRP A 55 -1.83 5.04 -1.65
CA TRP A 55 -3.19 5.48 -2.01
C TRP A 55 -3.44 5.28 -3.51
N GLY A 56 -4.68 5.54 -3.94
CA GLY A 56 -5.06 5.44 -5.35
C GLY A 56 -5.04 4.00 -5.88
N ALA A 57 -4.62 3.83 -7.14
CA ALA A 57 -4.65 2.53 -7.83
C ALA A 57 -3.85 1.44 -7.09
N THR A 58 -2.67 1.77 -6.54
CA THR A 58 -1.86 0.81 -5.79
C THR A 58 -2.57 0.35 -4.52
N ALA A 59 -3.21 1.26 -3.79
CA ALA A 59 -3.99 0.89 -2.60
C ALA A 59 -5.20 0.03 -2.94
N LEU A 60 -5.84 0.25 -4.09
CA LEU A 60 -6.93 -0.62 -4.56
C LEU A 60 -6.42 -2.05 -4.79
N ILE A 61 -5.31 -2.23 -5.52
CA ILE A 61 -4.71 -3.55 -5.77
C ILE A 61 -4.35 -4.25 -4.45
N LEU A 62 -3.73 -3.54 -3.51
CA LEU A 62 -3.39 -4.10 -2.20
C LEU A 62 -4.63 -4.47 -1.38
N ASN A 63 -5.71 -3.71 -1.50
CA ASN A 63 -6.96 -4.01 -0.80
C ASN A 63 -7.65 -5.26 -1.37
N GLU A 64 -7.58 -5.50 -2.69
CA GLU A 64 -8.06 -6.75 -3.29
C GLU A 64 -7.25 -7.95 -2.78
N LEU A 65 -5.91 -7.83 -2.74
CA LEU A 65 -5.06 -8.88 -2.17
C LEU A 65 -5.39 -9.14 -0.70
N ARG A 66 -5.55 -8.09 0.11
CA ARG A 66 -6.00 -8.18 1.51
C ARG A 66 -7.34 -8.91 1.64
N TYR A 67 -8.30 -8.61 0.76
CA TYR A 67 -9.61 -9.27 0.76
C TYR A 67 -9.45 -10.78 0.54
N LEU A 68 -8.70 -11.18 -0.50
CA LEU A 68 -8.41 -12.59 -0.80
C LEU A 68 -7.72 -13.30 0.38
N LEU A 69 -6.74 -12.66 1.01
CA LEU A 69 -6.03 -13.23 2.17
C LEU A 69 -6.96 -13.47 3.37
N ASN A 70 -7.94 -12.59 3.61
CA ASN A 70 -8.92 -12.78 4.68
C ASN A 70 -9.93 -13.90 4.35
N GLU A 71 -10.36 -14.02 3.11
CA GLU A 71 -11.23 -15.12 2.65
C GLU A 71 -10.52 -16.48 2.88
N PHE A 72 -9.25 -16.61 2.47
CA PHE A 72 -8.47 -17.86 2.68
C PHE A 72 -8.30 -18.22 4.16
N ASN A 73 -8.18 -17.25 5.06
CA ASN A 73 -8.06 -17.50 6.50
C ASN A 73 -9.38 -17.98 7.15
N THR A 74 -10.52 -17.67 6.53
CA THR A 74 -11.85 -18.00 7.09
C THR A 74 -12.31 -19.41 6.71
N VAL A 75 -11.69 -20.02 5.69
CA VAL A 75 -12.01 -21.36 5.17
C VAL A 75 -11.13 -22.46 5.80
N ARG A 76 -10.30 -22.12 6.79
CA ARG A 76 -9.56 -23.06 7.64
C ARG A 76 -10.14 -23.08 9.05
#